data_AF-A0A6J4FNW1-F1
#
_entry.id   AF-A0A6J4FNW1-F1
#
_cell.length_a   1.000
_cell.length_b   1.000
_cell.length_c   1.000
_cell.angle_alpha   90.00
_cell.angle_beta   90.00
_cell.angle_gamma   90.00
#
_symmetry.space_group_name_H-M   'P 1'
#
loop_
_entity.id
_entity.type
_entity.pdbx_description
1 polymer ?
#
loop_
_entity_poly.entity_id
_entity_poly.type
_entity_poly.pdbx_seq_one_letter_code
_entity_poly.pdbx_strand_id
1 'polypeptide(L)'
;MTDSTSKIDLIGLSREQLAAEMTAIGEKPFRAKQLWHWLYNRGETDFFKMSSISKTMQAALDERYTVGRPLVERDLISVDTTRKWLLKFPDGNEAETVYIPDEGEARGAVCISSQVGCTLTCKFCHTGTQLLVRNLTSAEIVGQFLVARDSYGEWPTPDDSTRLLSNIVMMGMGEPLYNFDNVATALKILMDGDGIGISKRRVTLSTSGVVPMMKRCGEELGVNLAISLHAVTDEVRDRIMPINKKYPLKELMAACRDYPGASNARRITFEYIMLKGINDSLVDARQLLKLVKGLPAKFNLIPFNPWPGSEFECSDMKIVRAFSDFLQDNGYSAPIRKSRGQDILAACGQLRSESQRQKQSRMAARIAAGIPDDHAV
;
A
#
# COMPACT_ATOMS: atom_id res chain seq x y z
N MET A 1 7.87 7.73 40.66
CA MET A 1 8.01 8.65 39.52
C MET A 1 9.22 8.22 38.72
N THR A 2 9.00 7.37 37.72
CA THR A 2 9.93 7.11 36.62
C THR A 2 9.04 7.16 35.40
N ASP A 3 9.05 8.31 34.76
CA ASP A 3 8.41 8.56 33.48
C ASP A 3 8.98 7.54 32.50
N SER A 4 8.19 6.54 32.10
CA SER A 4 8.63 5.54 31.14
C SER A 4 8.65 6.22 29.79
N THR A 5 9.75 6.88 29.44
CA THR A 5 10.02 7.30 28.07
C THR A 5 9.89 6.08 27.19
N SER A 6 8.84 6.01 26.38
CA SER A 6 8.60 4.91 25.45
C SER A 6 9.80 4.80 24.52
N LYS A 7 10.42 3.62 24.45
CA LYS A 7 11.52 3.36 23.51
C LYS A 7 11.09 3.72 22.08
N ILE A 8 12.02 4.27 21.30
CA ILE A 8 11.77 4.67 19.90
C ILE A 8 11.89 3.43 19.01
N ASP A 9 10.90 3.19 18.14
CA ASP A 9 11.00 2.11 17.15
C ASP A 9 11.91 2.52 16.00
N LEU A 10 12.90 1.68 15.68
CA LEU A 10 13.85 1.91 14.60
C LEU A 10 13.26 1.54 13.22
N ILE A 11 12.22 0.72 13.18
CA ILE A 11 11.54 0.38 11.94
C ILE A 11 10.84 1.62 11.39
N GLY A 12 10.96 1.85 10.08
CA GLY A 12 10.33 2.99 9.41
C GLY A 12 11.15 4.28 9.40
N LEU A 13 12.26 4.34 10.16
CA LEU A 13 13.20 5.45 10.09
C LEU A 13 14.00 5.42 8.77
N SER A 14 14.18 6.59 8.16
CA SER A 14 15.08 6.77 7.02
C SER A 14 16.54 6.52 7.42
N ARG A 15 17.43 6.38 6.42
CA ARG A 15 18.87 6.24 6.71
C ARG A 15 19.44 7.44 7.45
N GLU A 16 18.98 8.63 7.09
CA GLU A 16 19.36 9.90 7.71
C GLU A 16 18.86 9.96 9.16
N GLN A 17 17.62 9.54 9.41
CA GLN A 17 17.06 9.44 10.76
C GLN A 17 17.83 8.41 11.60
N LEU A 18 18.10 7.21 11.08
CA LEU A 18 18.90 6.21 11.79
C LEU A 18 20.33 6.71 12.10
N ALA A 19 20.95 7.45 11.19
CA ALA A 19 22.26 8.07 11.44
C ALA A 19 22.22 9.13 12.55
N ALA A 20 21.13 9.89 12.63
CA ALA A 20 20.89 10.83 13.73
C ALA A 20 20.72 10.09 15.07
N GLU A 21 19.96 9.00 15.10
CA GLU A 21 19.77 8.18 16.30
C GLU A 21 21.09 7.53 16.79
N MET A 22 21.99 7.15 15.87
CA MET A 22 23.34 6.70 16.26
C MET A 22 24.13 7.80 16.94
N THR A 23 24.04 9.03 16.42
CA THR A 23 24.72 10.19 17.01
C THR A 23 24.15 10.50 18.40
N ALA A 24 22.83 10.36 18.59
CA ALA A 24 22.14 10.62 19.85
C ALA A 24 22.57 9.67 21.00
N ILE A 25 23.06 8.47 20.68
CA ILE A 25 23.63 7.52 21.65
C ILE A 25 25.16 7.58 21.77
N GLY A 26 25.80 8.58 21.15
CA GLY A 26 27.25 8.76 21.19
C GLY A 26 28.03 7.85 20.22
N GLU A 27 27.34 7.21 19.28
CA GLU A 27 27.94 6.38 18.24
C GLU A 27 28.21 7.18 16.96
N LYS A 28 29.10 6.66 16.11
CA LYS A 28 29.42 7.31 14.83
C LYS A 28 28.27 7.10 13.82
N PRO A 29 27.89 8.12 13.01
CA PRO A 29 26.77 8.01 12.06
C PRO A 29 26.83 6.82 11.11
N PHE A 30 28.03 6.43 10.66
CA PHE A 30 28.19 5.30 9.73
C PHE A 30 27.76 3.95 10.33
N ARG A 31 27.64 3.83 11.66
CA ARG A 31 27.13 2.64 12.33
C ARG A 31 25.68 2.32 11.93
N ALA A 32 24.92 3.32 11.48
CA ALA A 32 23.59 3.13 10.92
C ALA A 32 23.58 2.14 9.74
N LYS A 33 24.68 2.00 8.98
CA LYS A 33 24.77 1.00 7.91
C LYS A 33 24.72 -0.44 8.45
N GLN A 34 25.39 -0.71 9.58
CA GLN A 34 25.38 -2.03 10.19
C GLN A 34 24.00 -2.35 10.75
N LEU A 35 23.39 -1.38 11.43
CA LEU A 35 22.05 -1.49 11.97
C LEU A 35 21.01 -1.70 10.86
N TRP A 36 21.06 -0.90 9.78
CA TRP A 36 20.20 -1.07 8.59
C TRP A 36 20.24 -2.48 8.04
N HIS A 37 21.43 -3.06 7.91
CA HIS A 37 21.60 -4.42 7.44
C HIS A 37 20.94 -5.44 8.40
N TRP A 38 21.12 -5.30 9.71
CA TRP A 38 20.45 -6.18 10.68
C TRP A 38 18.93 -6.07 10.65
N LEU A 39 18.41 -4.85 10.58
CA LEU A 39 16.97 -4.59 10.56
C LEU A 39 16.30 -5.10 9.28
N TYR A 40 16.86 -4.74 8.12
CA TYR A 40 16.17 -4.88 6.83
C TYR A 40 16.77 -5.95 5.91
N ASN A 41 18.00 -6.40 6.14
CA ASN A 41 18.52 -7.57 5.42
C ASN A 41 18.35 -8.85 6.22
N ARG A 42 18.67 -8.83 7.53
CA ARG A 42 18.63 -10.01 8.41
C ARG A 42 17.30 -10.20 9.14
N GLY A 43 16.50 -9.15 9.28
CA GLY A 43 15.22 -9.20 9.99
C GLY A 43 15.36 -9.38 11.51
N GLU A 44 16.55 -9.14 12.07
CA GLU A 44 16.82 -9.36 13.50
C GLU A 44 16.09 -8.31 14.36
N THR A 45 15.47 -8.77 15.44
CA THR A 45 14.71 -7.93 16.38
C THR A 45 15.40 -7.81 17.73
N ASP A 46 16.40 -8.64 18.02
CA ASP A 46 17.19 -8.62 19.25
C ASP A 46 18.57 -8.02 19.00
N PHE A 47 18.83 -6.84 19.60
CA PHE A 47 20.11 -6.15 19.46
C PHE A 47 21.30 -6.99 19.91
N PHE A 48 21.14 -7.87 20.90
CA PHE A 48 22.25 -8.69 21.41
C PHE A 48 22.70 -9.77 20.43
N LYS A 49 21.88 -10.12 19.43
CA LYS A 49 22.23 -11.05 18.35
C LYS A 49 22.98 -10.39 17.19
N MET A 50 23.06 -9.06 17.17
CA MET A 50 23.73 -8.30 16.11
C MET A 50 25.26 -8.36 16.28
N SER A 51 25.88 -9.47 15.86
CA SER A 51 27.29 -9.80 16.16
C SER A 51 28.33 -8.82 15.61
N SER A 52 27.98 -8.00 14.61
CA SER A 52 28.85 -6.96 14.06
C SER A 52 28.78 -5.61 14.81
N ILE A 53 27.92 -5.53 15.83
CA ILE A 53 27.72 -4.38 16.72
C ILE A 53 28.39 -4.69 18.08
N SER A 54 29.09 -3.71 18.66
CA SER A 54 29.80 -3.92 19.94
C SER A 54 28.81 -4.15 21.09
N LYS A 55 29.20 -4.93 22.11
CA LYS A 55 28.33 -5.16 23.29
C LYS A 55 27.87 -3.86 23.97
N THR A 56 28.73 -2.85 24.02
CA THR A 56 28.39 -1.53 24.55
C THR A 56 27.29 -0.86 23.73
N MET A 57 27.39 -0.91 22.40
CA MET A 57 26.37 -0.35 21.52
C MET A 57 25.06 -1.15 21.56
N GLN A 58 25.12 -2.49 21.65
CA GLN A 58 23.93 -3.33 21.81
C GLN A 58 23.14 -2.95 23.07
N ALA A 59 23.82 -2.74 24.20
CA ALA A 59 23.18 -2.32 25.44
C ALA A 59 22.58 -0.90 25.35
N ALA A 60 23.30 0.05 24.74
CA ALA A 60 22.78 1.41 24.50
C ALA A 60 21.57 1.42 23.55
N LEU A 61 21.56 0.52 22.57
CA LEU A 61 20.43 0.36 21.66
C LEU A 61 19.22 -0.21 22.41
N ASP A 62 19.41 -1.27 23.18
CA ASP A 62 18.34 -1.90 23.95
C ASP A 62 17.74 -0.94 24.98
N GLU A 63 18.53 -0.05 25.60
CA GLU A 63 18.00 0.92 26.57
C GLU A 63 16.97 1.88 25.95
N ARG A 64 17.19 2.33 24.70
CA ARG A 64 16.46 3.45 24.10
C ARG A 64 15.53 3.08 22.96
N TYR A 65 15.75 1.94 22.32
CA TYR A 65 15.10 1.61 21.06
C TYR A 65 14.42 0.26 21.09
N THR A 66 13.50 0.07 20.15
CA THR A 66 12.87 -1.21 19.84
C THR A 66 13.00 -1.49 18.34
N VAL A 67 12.81 -2.77 17.99
CA VAL A 67 12.62 -3.21 16.61
C VAL A 67 11.25 -3.85 16.54
N GLY A 68 10.23 -3.04 16.28
CA GLY A 68 8.84 -3.45 16.38
C GLY A 68 8.34 -4.28 15.20
N ARG A 69 7.25 -5.00 15.44
CA ARG A 69 6.33 -5.51 14.43
C ARG A 69 4.90 -5.15 14.86
N PRO A 70 3.99 -4.87 13.91
CA PRO A 70 2.57 -4.87 14.21
C PRO A 70 2.15 -6.21 14.79
N LEU A 71 1.23 -6.19 15.76
CA LEU A 71 0.67 -7.42 16.33
C LEU A 71 -0.25 -8.08 15.31
N VAL A 72 -0.03 -9.38 15.03
CA VAL A 72 -0.94 -10.16 14.18
C VAL A 72 -2.13 -10.60 15.01
N GLU A 73 -3.28 -9.93 14.84
CA GLU A 73 -4.52 -10.24 15.56
C GLU A 73 -5.28 -11.39 14.89
N ARG A 74 -5.24 -11.46 13.56
CA ARG A 74 -5.76 -12.58 12.78
C ARG A 74 -4.88 -12.89 11.59
N ASP A 75 -4.80 -14.17 11.24
CA ASP A 75 -4.08 -14.70 10.09
C ASP A 75 -4.99 -15.71 9.38
N LEU A 76 -5.32 -15.43 8.13
CA LEU A 76 -6.26 -16.21 7.33
C LEU A 76 -5.59 -16.65 6.04
N ILE A 77 -5.73 -17.92 5.69
CA ILE A 77 -5.24 -18.49 4.44
C ILE A 77 -6.45 -18.95 3.63
N SER A 78 -6.57 -18.43 2.42
CA SER A 78 -7.58 -18.79 1.43
C SER A 78 -7.31 -20.17 0.85
N VAL A 79 -8.37 -20.80 0.33
CA VAL A 79 -8.26 -22.00 -0.52
C VAL A 79 -7.34 -21.80 -1.75
N ASP A 80 -7.15 -20.57 -2.21
CA ASP A 80 -6.27 -20.23 -3.33
C ASP A 80 -4.85 -19.82 -2.91
N THR A 81 -4.49 -20.10 -1.65
CA THR A 81 -3.21 -19.79 -0.99
C THR A 81 -2.93 -18.30 -0.73
N THR A 82 -3.84 -17.40 -1.08
CA THR A 82 -3.79 -16.00 -0.63
C THR A 82 -3.81 -15.95 0.89
N ARG A 83 -2.90 -15.19 1.50
CA ARG A 83 -2.82 -15.04 2.96
C ARG A 83 -3.13 -13.60 3.35
N LYS A 84 -3.99 -13.42 4.35
CA LYS A 84 -4.38 -12.10 4.87
C LYS A 84 -4.07 -12.02 6.35
N TRP A 85 -3.43 -10.92 6.74
CA TRP A 85 -3.20 -10.57 8.14
C TRP A 85 -4.05 -9.37 8.53
N LEU A 86 -4.70 -9.44 9.70
CA LEU A 86 -5.20 -8.28 10.41
C LEU A 86 -4.13 -7.85 11.42
N LEU A 87 -3.64 -6.64 11.26
CA LEU A 87 -2.52 -6.12 12.03
C LEU A 87 -3.00 -5.03 12.96
N LYS A 88 -2.74 -5.18 14.26
CA LYS A 88 -3.04 -4.20 15.30
C LYS A 88 -1.79 -3.36 15.60
N PHE A 89 -1.98 -2.05 15.60
CA PHE A 89 -0.94 -1.06 15.88
C PHE A 89 -0.97 -0.61 17.35
N PRO A 90 0.07 0.09 17.86
CA PRO A 90 0.17 0.47 19.27
C PRO A 90 -1.02 1.28 19.81
N ASP A 91 -1.67 2.05 18.94
CA ASP A 91 -2.84 2.86 19.29
C ASP A 91 -4.16 2.07 19.30
N GLY A 92 -4.09 0.76 19.03
CA GLY A 92 -5.21 -0.18 19.02
C GLY A 92 -6.00 -0.21 17.71
N ASN A 93 -5.65 0.63 16.73
CA ASN A 93 -6.26 0.60 15.41
C ASN A 93 -5.67 -0.54 14.56
N GLU A 94 -6.39 -0.91 13.51
CA GLU A 94 -6.08 -2.09 12.71
C GLU A 94 -6.13 -1.79 11.20
N ALA A 95 -5.21 -2.39 10.46
CA ALA A 95 -5.26 -2.47 9.01
C ALA A 95 -4.98 -3.90 8.53
N GLU A 96 -5.47 -4.21 7.33
CA GLU A 96 -5.25 -5.51 6.70
C GLU A 96 -4.08 -5.45 5.71
N THR A 97 -3.34 -6.55 5.60
CA THR A 97 -2.28 -6.78 4.60
C THR A 97 -2.52 -8.12 3.95
N VAL A 98 -2.27 -8.23 2.64
CA VAL A 98 -2.53 -9.46 1.89
C VAL A 98 -1.30 -9.87 1.09
N TYR A 99 -0.87 -11.13 1.20
CA TYR A 99 0.05 -11.74 0.25
C TYR A 99 -0.73 -12.53 -0.81
N ILE A 100 -0.47 -12.22 -2.07
CA ILE A 100 -1.13 -12.78 -3.25
C ILE A 100 -0.07 -13.54 -4.07
N PRO A 101 0.03 -14.87 -3.96
CA PRO A 101 0.99 -15.65 -4.74
C PRO A 101 0.60 -15.69 -6.21
N ASP A 102 1.55 -15.56 -7.13
CA ASP A 102 1.34 -15.73 -8.55
C ASP A 102 1.02 -17.21 -8.88
N GLU A 103 0.14 -17.44 -9.85
CA GLU A 103 -0.31 -18.81 -10.14
C GLU A 103 0.79 -19.65 -10.76
N GLY A 104 1.07 -20.80 -10.14
CA GLY A 104 2.11 -21.70 -10.61
C GLY A 104 3.53 -21.19 -10.37
N GLU A 105 3.71 -20.09 -9.63
CA GLU A 105 5.01 -19.52 -9.33
C GLU A 105 5.25 -19.44 -7.81
N ALA A 106 6.50 -19.67 -7.39
CA ALA A 106 6.93 -19.48 -6.01
C ALA A 106 7.28 -18.01 -5.75
N ARG A 107 6.36 -17.09 -6.09
CA ARG A 107 6.49 -15.66 -5.80
C ARG A 107 5.13 -14.98 -5.82
N GLY A 108 5.06 -13.71 -5.41
CA GLY A 108 3.81 -12.97 -5.38
C GLY A 108 3.94 -11.52 -4.93
N ALA A 109 2.78 -10.88 -4.82
CA ALA A 109 2.66 -9.48 -4.42
C ALA A 109 2.17 -9.36 -2.97
N VAL A 110 2.80 -8.45 -2.22
CA VAL A 110 2.29 -7.98 -0.93
C VAL A 110 1.47 -6.71 -1.18
N CYS A 111 0.19 -6.79 -0.86
CA CYS A 111 -0.77 -5.70 -0.87
C CYS A 111 -0.75 -4.98 0.48
N ILE A 112 -0.28 -3.74 0.47
CA ILE A 112 0.01 -2.94 1.66
C ILE A 112 -1.03 -1.82 1.80
N SER A 113 -1.51 -1.64 3.03
CA SER A 113 -2.38 -0.54 3.45
C SER A 113 -1.57 0.72 3.76
N SER A 114 -2.15 1.89 3.48
CA SER A 114 -1.55 3.20 3.70
C SER A 114 -2.28 4.03 4.76
N GLN A 115 -3.52 3.69 5.09
CA GLN A 115 -4.34 4.38 6.09
C GLN A 115 -5.21 3.37 6.85
N VAL A 116 -5.70 3.76 8.03
CA VAL A 116 -6.79 3.06 8.72
C VAL A 116 -8.11 3.68 8.27
N GLY A 117 -8.91 2.90 7.54
CA GLY A 117 -10.04 3.41 6.77
C GLY A 117 -9.60 4.13 5.49
N CYS A 118 -10.50 4.88 4.86
CA CYS A 118 -10.17 5.66 3.66
C CYS A 118 -10.97 6.97 3.59
N THR A 119 -10.34 8.02 3.07
CA THR A 119 -10.99 9.35 2.90
C THR A 119 -11.90 9.44 1.69
N LEU A 120 -11.74 8.55 0.71
CA LEU A 120 -12.31 8.74 -0.62
C LEU A 120 -13.75 8.26 -0.76
N THR A 121 -14.22 7.40 0.15
CA THR A 121 -15.61 6.90 0.17
C THR A 121 -16.10 6.32 -1.17
N CYS A 122 -15.20 5.67 -1.92
CA CYS A 122 -15.54 4.99 -3.17
C CYS A 122 -16.62 3.95 -2.90
N LYS A 123 -17.77 4.04 -3.58
CA LYS A 123 -18.98 3.30 -3.18
C LYS A 123 -18.88 1.79 -3.39
N PHE A 124 -18.08 1.35 -4.36
CA PHE A 124 -17.83 -0.07 -4.62
C PHE A 124 -16.78 -0.67 -3.65
N CYS A 125 -16.11 0.15 -2.84
CA CYS A 125 -15.03 -0.30 -1.96
C CYS A 125 -15.56 -0.50 -0.53
N HIS A 126 -15.36 -1.67 0.05
CA HIS A 126 -15.74 -1.95 1.43
C HIS A 126 -14.97 -1.05 2.40
N THR A 127 -13.68 -0.79 2.16
CA THR A 127 -12.90 0.22 2.92
C THR A 127 -13.51 1.62 2.78
N GLY A 128 -14.13 1.94 1.64
CA GLY A 128 -14.84 3.20 1.41
C GLY A 128 -16.05 3.40 2.32
N THR A 129 -16.59 2.34 2.93
CA THR A 129 -17.65 2.42 3.93
C THR A 129 -17.12 2.80 5.33
N GLN A 130 -15.81 2.69 5.54
CA GLN A 130 -15.13 3.05 6.78
C GLN A 130 -14.52 4.44 6.66
N LEU A 131 -15.02 5.38 7.47
CA LEU A 131 -14.44 6.71 7.55
C LEU A 131 -12.95 6.63 7.93
N LEU A 132 -12.14 7.51 7.34
CA LEU A 132 -10.74 7.66 7.73
C LEU A 132 -10.65 7.83 9.26
N VAL A 133 -9.82 6.99 9.87
CA VAL A 133 -9.40 7.14 11.27
C VAL A 133 -8.12 7.96 11.29
N ARG A 134 -7.07 7.49 10.60
CA ARG A 134 -5.75 8.16 10.51
C ARG A 134 -4.88 7.62 9.37
N ASN A 135 -3.79 8.33 9.11
CA ASN A 135 -2.68 7.83 8.31
C ASN A 135 -1.86 6.78 9.09
N LEU A 136 -1.31 5.81 8.37
CA LEU A 136 -0.29 4.92 8.91
C LEU A 136 1.08 5.58 8.87
N THR A 137 1.92 5.37 9.87
CA THR A 137 3.31 5.84 9.88
C THR A 137 4.16 5.01 8.90
N SER A 138 5.35 5.48 8.56
CA SER A 138 6.29 4.69 7.77
C SER A 138 6.63 3.36 8.45
N ALA A 139 6.75 3.33 9.78
CA ALA A 139 6.99 2.13 10.57
C ALA A 139 5.88 1.10 10.40
N GLU A 140 4.63 1.53 10.45
CA GLU A 140 3.46 0.68 10.28
C GLU A 140 3.33 0.17 8.85
N ILE A 141 3.65 0.99 7.84
CA ILE A 141 3.64 0.57 6.43
C ILE A 141 4.74 -0.46 6.15
N VAL A 142 5.97 -0.23 6.62
CA VAL A 142 7.07 -1.19 6.50
C VAL A 142 6.78 -2.47 7.28
N GLY A 143 6.24 -2.33 8.49
CA GLY A 143 5.89 -3.43 9.38
C GLY A 143 4.97 -4.46 8.76
N GLN A 144 4.03 -4.05 7.90
CA GLN A 144 3.17 -4.94 7.12
C GLN A 144 3.99 -5.91 6.25
N PHE A 145 5.01 -5.42 5.56
CA PHE A 145 5.89 -6.24 4.73
C PHE A 145 6.79 -7.13 5.59
N LEU A 146 7.28 -6.62 6.72
CA LEU A 146 8.14 -7.39 7.62
C LEU A 146 7.39 -8.57 8.25
N VAL A 147 6.13 -8.38 8.66
CA VAL A 147 5.28 -9.48 9.14
C VAL A 147 5.12 -10.55 8.06
N ALA A 148 4.92 -10.16 6.81
CA ALA A 148 4.84 -11.11 5.71
C ALA A 148 6.17 -11.87 5.54
N ARG A 149 7.32 -11.20 5.63
CA ARG A 149 8.63 -11.88 5.59
C ARG A 149 8.85 -12.85 6.74
N ASP A 150 8.54 -12.43 7.97
CA ASP A 150 8.62 -13.27 9.16
C ASP A 150 7.76 -14.53 8.97
N SER A 151 6.56 -14.35 8.42
CA SER A 151 5.58 -15.42 8.18
C SER A 151 5.98 -16.45 7.11
N TYR A 152 6.90 -16.09 6.21
CA TYR A 152 7.43 -16.96 5.16
C TYR A 152 8.90 -17.38 5.41
N GLY A 153 9.50 -16.95 6.54
CA GLY A 153 10.90 -17.22 6.82
C GLY A 153 11.85 -16.64 5.76
N GLU A 154 11.49 -15.51 5.13
CA GLU A 154 12.25 -14.92 4.03
C GLU A 154 13.41 -14.04 4.52
N TRP A 155 14.21 -14.59 5.44
CA TRP A 155 15.38 -13.97 6.05
C TRP A 155 16.61 -14.91 5.98
N PRO A 156 17.83 -14.41 5.68
CA PRO A 156 18.12 -13.04 5.23
C PRO A 156 17.45 -12.76 3.88
N THR A 157 17.50 -11.50 3.44
CA THR A 157 16.94 -11.09 2.15
C THR A 157 17.46 -11.99 1.02
N PRO A 158 16.57 -12.72 0.32
CA PRO A 158 16.95 -13.62 -0.74
C PRO A 158 17.33 -12.86 -2.01
N ASP A 159 18.03 -13.58 -2.88
CA ASP A 159 18.19 -13.17 -4.26
C ASP A 159 16.86 -13.24 -5.04
N ASP A 160 16.86 -12.68 -6.25
CA ASP A 160 15.68 -12.65 -7.11
C ASP A 160 15.20 -14.03 -7.58
N SER A 161 16.03 -15.08 -7.44
CA SER A 161 15.70 -16.44 -7.89
C SER A 161 14.86 -17.22 -6.88
N THR A 162 14.96 -16.86 -5.59
CA THR A 162 14.30 -17.53 -4.47
C THR A 162 13.31 -16.65 -3.72
N ARG A 163 13.17 -15.39 -4.12
CA ARG A 163 12.28 -14.41 -3.50
C ARG A 163 10.80 -14.73 -3.72
N LEU A 164 10.10 -15.03 -2.63
CA LEU A 164 8.66 -15.24 -2.60
C LEU A 164 7.93 -13.87 -2.64
N LEU A 165 8.31 -12.95 -1.76
CA LEU A 165 7.72 -11.61 -1.66
C LEU A 165 8.37 -10.68 -2.68
N SER A 166 8.00 -10.83 -3.94
CA SER A 166 8.69 -10.23 -5.08
C SER A 166 8.15 -8.87 -5.50
N ASN A 167 6.89 -8.57 -5.20
CA ASN A 167 6.18 -7.38 -5.64
C ASN A 167 5.49 -6.67 -4.48
N ILE A 168 5.35 -5.35 -4.58
CA ILE A 168 4.57 -4.54 -3.65
C ILE A 168 3.49 -3.80 -4.43
N VAL A 169 2.26 -3.86 -3.93
CA VAL A 169 1.16 -3.04 -4.45
C VAL A 169 0.54 -2.22 -3.31
N MET A 170 0.51 -0.90 -3.49
CA MET A 170 -0.20 0.01 -2.57
C MET A 170 -1.68 0.05 -2.96
N MET A 171 -2.37 -1.06 -2.72
CA MET A 171 -3.78 -1.29 -3.06
C MET A 171 -4.57 -1.86 -1.87
N GLY A 172 -4.02 -1.76 -0.66
CA GLY A 172 -4.70 -2.13 0.58
C GLY A 172 -5.71 -1.05 0.99
N MET A 173 -5.83 -0.81 2.28
CA MET A 173 -6.69 0.23 2.82
C MET A 173 -6.06 1.63 2.65
N GLY A 174 -6.88 2.61 2.24
CA GLY A 174 -6.49 4.02 2.15
C GLY A 174 -6.07 4.52 0.76
N GLU A 175 -5.90 5.83 0.65
CA GLU A 175 -5.36 6.52 -0.53
C GLU A 175 -3.89 6.90 -0.28
N PRO A 176 -2.91 6.22 -0.93
CA PRO A 176 -1.49 6.43 -0.66
C PRO A 176 -1.03 7.87 -0.85
N LEU A 177 -1.60 8.61 -1.81
CA LEU A 177 -1.16 9.99 -2.08
C LEU A 177 -1.65 10.99 -1.02
N TYR A 178 -2.63 10.65 -0.19
CA TYR A 178 -2.98 11.46 1.00
C TYR A 178 -2.15 11.11 2.23
N ASN A 179 -1.30 10.09 2.15
CA ASN A 179 -0.30 9.75 3.16
C ASN A 179 1.10 9.70 2.56
N PHE A 180 1.40 10.63 1.65
CA PHE A 180 2.53 10.48 0.75
C PHE A 180 3.89 10.44 1.47
N ASP A 181 4.11 11.25 2.50
CA ASP A 181 5.42 11.31 3.16
C ASP A 181 5.78 10.00 3.88
N ASN A 182 4.82 9.40 4.60
CA ASN A 182 5.00 8.09 5.23
C ASN A 182 5.14 6.97 4.19
N VAL A 183 4.31 6.99 3.14
CA VAL A 183 4.38 6.02 2.04
C VAL A 183 5.71 6.11 1.31
N ALA A 184 6.18 7.32 1.01
CA ALA A 184 7.43 7.55 0.30
C ALA A 184 8.63 7.06 1.12
N THR A 185 8.65 7.36 2.41
CA THR A 185 9.68 6.87 3.34
C THR A 185 9.67 5.34 3.41
N ALA A 186 8.50 4.72 3.59
CA ALA A 186 8.36 3.27 3.65
C ALA A 186 8.81 2.58 2.36
N LEU A 187 8.38 3.08 1.19
CA LEU A 187 8.78 2.50 -0.09
C LEU A 187 10.29 2.68 -0.35
N LYS A 188 10.90 3.81 0.04
CA LYS A 188 12.36 3.99 -0.04
C LYS A 188 13.10 2.95 0.81
N ILE A 189 12.60 2.63 2.01
CA ILE A 189 13.14 1.55 2.86
C ILE A 189 13.02 0.18 2.18
N LEU A 190 11.82 -0.16 1.69
CA LEU A 190 11.55 -1.47 1.07
C LEU A 190 12.31 -1.68 -0.25
N MET A 191 12.64 -0.59 -0.95
CA MET A 191 13.41 -0.63 -2.20
C MET A 191 14.94 -0.56 -2.00
N ASP A 192 15.40 -0.28 -0.78
CA ASP A 192 16.82 -0.09 -0.52
C ASP A 192 17.63 -1.38 -0.74
N GLY A 193 18.67 -1.29 -1.57
CA GLY A 193 19.46 -2.44 -2.02
C GLY A 193 20.36 -3.08 -0.96
N ASP A 194 20.69 -2.39 0.13
CA ASP A 194 21.45 -3.00 1.25
C ASP A 194 20.52 -3.61 2.31
N GLY A 195 19.20 -3.43 2.16
CA GLY A 195 18.16 -3.93 3.06
C GLY A 195 17.29 -4.97 2.37
N ILE A 196 16.00 -4.65 2.19
CA ILE A 196 14.98 -5.55 1.62
C ILE A 196 15.17 -5.74 0.10
N GLY A 197 15.56 -4.68 -0.61
CA GLY A 197 15.97 -4.73 -2.01
C GLY A 197 14.86 -4.98 -3.04
N ILE A 198 13.62 -4.57 -2.81
CA ILE A 198 12.58 -4.71 -3.85
C ILE A 198 12.84 -3.74 -4.99
N SER A 199 12.94 -4.24 -6.22
CA SER A 199 13.09 -3.37 -7.39
C SER A 199 11.92 -2.40 -7.52
N LYS A 200 12.20 -1.11 -7.76
CA LYS A 200 11.16 -0.10 -8.07
C LYS A 200 10.25 -0.45 -9.25
N ARG A 201 10.69 -1.37 -10.13
CA ARG A 201 9.89 -1.90 -11.25
C ARG A 201 8.86 -2.95 -10.81
N ARG A 202 8.99 -3.50 -9.59
CA ARG A 202 8.06 -4.44 -8.96
C ARG A 202 7.19 -3.79 -7.88
N VAL A 203 7.31 -2.48 -7.69
CA VAL A 203 6.46 -1.67 -6.82
C VAL A 203 5.45 -0.92 -7.68
N THR A 204 4.17 -1.04 -7.33
CA THR A 204 3.07 -0.30 -7.96
C THR A 204 2.32 0.50 -6.92
N LEU A 205 2.28 1.83 -7.09
CA LEU A 205 1.44 2.71 -6.29
C LEU A 205 0.13 2.97 -7.04
N SER A 206 -1.00 2.66 -6.40
CA SER A 206 -2.33 2.97 -6.95
C SER A 206 -2.86 4.27 -6.34
N THR A 207 -3.52 5.09 -7.15
CA THR A 207 -4.22 6.29 -6.66
C THR A 207 -5.56 6.45 -7.36
N SER A 208 -6.53 7.01 -6.63
CA SER A 208 -7.83 7.44 -7.16
C SER A 208 -7.77 8.81 -7.83
N GLY A 209 -6.59 9.40 -7.97
CA GLY A 209 -6.38 10.64 -8.71
C GLY A 209 -6.26 11.86 -7.81
N VAL A 210 -5.40 11.81 -6.78
CA VAL A 210 -4.99 13.03 -6.04
C VAL A 210 -4.01 13.82 -6.91
N VAL A 211 -4.55 14.53 -7.90
CA VAL A 211 -3.81 15.16 -9.00
C VAL A 211 -2.57 15.95 -8.56
N PRO A 212 -2.63 16.83 -7.54
CA PRO A 212 -1.46 17.62 -7.12
C PRO A 212 -0.25 16.78 -6.66
N MET A 213 -0.49 15.55 -6.19
CA MET A 213 0.55 14.68 -5.63
C MET A 213 1.17 13.73 -6.66
N MET A 214 0.53 13.56 -7.82
CA MET A 214 0.99 12.60 -8.84
C MET A 214 2.37 12.94 -9.37
N LYS A 215 2.64 14.22 -9.66
CA LYS A 215 3.95 14.67 -10.13
C LYS A 215 5.06 14.36 -9.11
N ARG A 216 4.83 14.75 -7.85
CA ARG A 216 5.76 14.50 -6.74
C ARG A 216 6.05 13.00 -6.56
N CYS A 217 5.03 12.15 -6.67
CA CYS A 217 5.19 10.69 -6.64
C CYS A 217 6.13 10.18 -7.74
N GLY A 218 5.95 10.64 -8.99
CA GLY A 218 6.79 10.25 -10.10
C GLY A 218 8.26 10.69 -9.94
N GLU A 219 8.46 11.93 -9.48
CA GLU A 219 9.79 12.53 -9.24
C GLU A 219 10.55 11.84 -8.10
N GLU A 220 9.91 11.60 -6.96
CA GLU A 220 10.59 11.12 -5.76
C GLU A 220 10.78 9.59 -5.69
N LEU A 221 9.80 8.82 -6.17
CA LEU A 221 9.80 7.37 -5.99
C LEU A 221 10.20 6.65 -7.26
N GLY A 222 9.77 7.16 -8.42
CA GLY A 222 9.98 6.50 -9.68
C GLY A 222 9.52 5.03 -9.65
N VAL A 223 8.38 4.74 -9.02
CA VAL A 223 7.66 3.43 -8.97
C VAL A 223 6.55 3.38 -10.04
N ASN A 224 6.03 2.18 -10.34
CA ASN A 224 4.94 2.06 -11.32
C ASN A 224 3.68 2.75 -10.80
N LEU A 225 2.93 3.38 -11.70
CA LEU A 225 1.69 4.06 -11.38
C LEU A 225 0.49 3.25 -11.87
N ALA A 226 -0.46 3.03 -10.96
CA ALA A 226 -1.81 2.58 -11.27
C ALA A 226 -2.82 3.70 -10.95
N ILE A 227 -3.79 3.90 -11.83
CA ILE A 227 -4.88 4.86 -11.66
C ILE A 227 -6.17 4.09 -11.50
N SER A 228 -6.83 4.23 -10.35
CA SER A 228 -8.20 3.81 -10.12
C SER A 228 -9.14 4.73 -10.91
N LEU A 229 -9.37 4.39 -12.18
CA LEU A 229 -10.15 5.21 -13.11
C LEU A 229 -11.64 4.89 -13.01
N HIS A 230 -11.97 3.62 -13.26
CA HIS A 230 -13.28 3.00 -13.05
C HIS A 230 -14.49 3.59 -13.80
N ALA A 231 -14.36 4.70 -14.51
CA ALA A 231 -15.42 5.27 -15.33
C ALA A 231 -14.81 6.19 -16.40
N VAL A 232 -15.56 6.39 -17.50
CA VAL A 232 -15.11 7.15 -18.67
C VAL A 232 -15.79 8.50 -18.83
N THR A 233 -16.81 8.78 -18.02
CA THR A 233 -17.48 10.09 -17.93
C THR A 233 -17.47 10.58 -16.49
N ASP A 234 -17.49 11.91 -16.31
CA ASP A 234 -17.49 12.52 -14.98
C ASP A 234 -18.77 12.16 -14.21
N GLU A 235 -19.92 12.03 -14.89
CA GLU A 235 -21.20 11.70 -14.24
C GLU A 235 -21.18 10.33 -13.58
N VAL A 236 -20.67 9.31 -14.30
CA VAL A 236 -20.54 7.97 -13.74
C VAL A 236 -19.47 7.98 -12.66
N ARG A 237 -18.32 8.63 -12.90
CA ARG A 237 -17.21 8.65 -11.96
C ARG A 237 -17.57 9.36 -10.65
N ASP A 238 -18.28 10.48 -10.70
CA ASP A 238 -18.81 11.19 -9.53
C ASP A 238 -19.73 10.31 -8.68
N ARG A 239 -20.51 9.44 -9.32
CA ARG A 239 -21.43 8.53 -8.63
C ARG A 239 -20.69 7.47 -7.83
N ILE A 240 -19.61 6.91 -8.38
CA ILE A 240 -18.90 5.77 -7.78
C ILE A 240 -17.61 6.14 -7.03
N MET A 241 -16.99 7.28 -7.37
CA MET A 241 -15.74 7.81 -6.83
C MET A 241 -15.85 9.32 -6.58
N PRO A 242 -16.33 9.75 -5.39
CA PRO A 242 -16.59 11.16 -5.09
C PRO A 242 -15.42 12.13 -5.28
N ILE A 243 -14.17 11.64 -5.23
CA ILE A 243 -12.96 12.42 -5.52
C ILE A 243 -12.97 13.08 -6.91
N ASN A 244 -13.72 12.51 -7.86
CA ASN A 244 -13.84 13.08 -9.20
C ASN A 244 -14.42 14.48 -9.22
N LYS A 245 -15.30 14.81 -8.28
CA LYS A 245 -15.85 16.18 -8.13
C LYS A 245 -14.77 17.21 -7.80
N LYS A 246 -13.70 16.77 -7.13
CA LYS A 246 -12.55 17.61 -6.79
C LYS A 246 -11.51 17.63 -7.90
N TYR A 247 -11.27 16.47 -8.52
CA TYR A 247 -10.32 16.31 -9.62
C TYR A 247 -11.00 15.54 -10.78
N PRO A 248 -11.69 16.26 -11.69
CA PRO A 248 -12.42 15.65 -12.80
C PRO A 248 -11.50 14.93 -13.78
N LEU A 249 -12.09 14.10 -14.65
CA LEU A 249 -11.35 13.28 -15.62
C LEU A 249 -10.38 14.11 -16.48
N LYS A 250 -10.77 15.32 -16.89
CA LYS A 250 -9.91 16.20 -17.69
C LYS A 250 -8.59 16.52 -16.97
N GLU A 251 -8.66 16.86 -15.69
CA GLU A 251 -7.49 17.18 -14.86
C GLU A 251 -6.67 15.93 -14.55
N LEU A 252 -7.35 14.82 -14.21
CA LEU A 252 -6.70 13.53 -13.98
C LEU A 252 -5.90 13.07 -15.20
N MET A 253 -6.49 13.13 -16.39
CA MET A 253 -5.81 12.72 -17.62
C MET A 253 -4.69 13.68 -18.02
N ALA A 254 -4.78 14.97 -17.70
CA ALA A 254 -3.65 15.90 -17.85
C ALA A 254 -2.49 15.50 -16.93
N ALA A 255 -2.77 15.23 -15.65
CA ALA A 255 -1.77 14.78 -14.69
C ALA A 255 -1.11 13.44 -15.09
N CYS A 256 -1.88 12.52 -15.69
CA CYS A 256 -1.34 11.29 -16.27
C CYS A 256 -0.38 11.56 -17.44
N ARG A 257 -0.66 12.55 -18.30
CA ARG A 257 0.21 12.92 -19.43
C ARG A 257 1.52 13.54 -18.94
N ASP A 258 1.44 14.30 -17.86
CA ASP A 258 2.59 14.98 -17.25
C ASP A 258 3.35 14.10 -16.24
N TYR A 259 2.93 12.83 -16.06
CA TYR A 259 3.50 11.97 -15.03
C TYR A 259 4.98 11.61 -15.32
N PRO A 260 5.92 11.93 -14.40
CA PRO A 260 7.33 11.66 -14.59
C PRO A 260 7.64 10.18 -14.80
N GLY A 261 8.35 9.86 -15.88
CA GLY A 261 8.78 8.50 -16.22
C GLY A 261 7.73 7.64 -16.93
N ALA A 262 6.53 8.16 -17.22
CA ALA A 262 5.57 7.49 -18.09
C ALA A 262 6.16 7.31 -19.49
N SER A 263 6.18 6.08 -19.99
CA SER A 263 6.72 5.74 -21.32
C SER A 263 6.18 4.39 -21.79
N ASN A 264 6.41 4.01 -23.05
CA ASN A 264 6.00 2.69 -23.53
C ASN A 264 6.65 1.52 -22.78
N ALA A 265 7.84 1.73 -22.20
CA ALA A 265 8.51 0.78 -21.32
C ALA A 265 7.96 0.81 -19.88
N ARG A 266 7.31 1.90 -19.48
CA ARG A 266 6.72 2.13 -18.16
C ARG A 266 5.33 2.72 -18.29
N ARG A 267 4.40 1.90 -18.78
CA ARG A 267 3.02 2.33 -19.05
C ARG A 267 2.27 2.56 -17.73
N ILE A 268 1.41 3.57 -17.72
CA ILE A 268 0.44 3.78 -16.63
C ILE A 268 -0.61 2.68 -16.72
N THR A 269 -0.90 2.06 -15.58
CA THR A 269 -1.95 1.04 -15.50
C THR A 269 -3.25 1.72 -15.12
N PHE A 270 -4.30 1.58 -15.93
CA PHE A 270 -5.63 2.04 -15.58
C PHE A 270 -6.42 0.85 -15.04
N GLU A 271 -6.68 0.88 -13.74
CA GLU A 271 -7.54 -0.09 -13.06
C GLU A 271 -9.00 0.26 -13.39
N TYR A 272 -9.75 -0.70 -13.89
CA TYR A 272 -11.12 -0.50 -14.36
C TYR A 272 -12.01 -1.62 -13.80
N ILE A 273 -12.83 -1.28 -12.82
CA ILE A 273 -13.71 -2.23 -12.15
C ILE A 273 -14.96 -2.46 -13.00
N MET A 274 -15.38 -3.70 -13.16
CA MET A 274 -16.47 -4.09 -14.04
C MET A 274 -17.77 -4.20 -13.25
N LEU A 275 -18.56 -3.13 -13.27
CA LEU A 275 -19.83 -3.01 -12.57
C LEU A 275 -20.98 -3.16 -13.55
N LYS A 276 -21.83 -4.16 -13.30
CA LYS A 276 -22.89 -4.59 -14.21
C LYS A 276 -23.84 -3.45 -14.55
N GLY A 277 -23.96 -3.12 -15.84
CA GLY A 277 -24.89 -2.11 -16.35
C GLY A 277 -24.54 -0.67 -15.96
N ILE A 278 -23.32 -0.44 -15.46
CA ILE A 278 -22.89 0.88 -14.95
C ILE A 278 -21.77 1.46 -15.80
N ASN A 279 -20.74 0.66 -16.09
CA ASN A 279 -19.53 1.12 -16.75
C ASN A 279 -18.92 0.05 -17.68
N ASP A 280 -19.67 -1.00 -17.99
CA ASP A 280 -19.20 -2.24 -18.64
C ASP A 280 -19.64 -2.39 -20.09
N SER A 281 -20.18 -1.33 -20.72
CA SER A 281 -20.64 -1.39 -22.11
C SER A 281 -19.49 -1.19 -23.11
N LEU A 282 -19.67 -1.66 -24.35
CA LEU A 282 -18.72 -1.35 -25.44
C LEU A 282 -18.69 0.14 -25.82
N VAL A 283 -19.74 0.90 -25.47
CA VAL A 283 -19.71 2.36 -25.61
C VAL A 283 -18.69 2.94 -24.62
N ASP A 284 -18.68 2.45 -23.39
CA ASP A 284 -17.69 2.84 -22.38
C ASP A 284 -16.28 2.47 -22.83
N ALA A 285 -16.08 1.25 -23.37
CA ALA A 285 -14.78 0.82 -23.90
C ALA A 285 -14.25 1.76 -25.00
N ARG A 286 -15.12 2.20 -25.94
CA ARG A 286 -14.74 3.17 -26.97
C ARG A 286 -14.38 4.54 -26.39
N GLN A 287 -15.11 4.99 -25.39
CA GLN A 287 -14.81 6.27 -24.72
C GLN A 287 -13.52 6.19 -23.91
N LEU A 288 -13.24 5.04 -23.30
CA LEU A 288 -11.99 4.78 -22.58
C LEU A 288 -10.78 4.95 -23.52
N LEU A 289 -10.84 4.38 -24.73
CA LEU A 289 -9.79 4.56 -25.74
C LEU A 289 -9.58 6.02 -26.15
N LYS A 290 -10.66 6.81 -26.22
CA LYS A 290 -10.56 8.27 -26.49
C LYS A 290 -9.90 8.99 -25.33
N LEU A 291 -10.26 8.65 -24.10
CA LEU A 291 -9.77 9.28 -22.88
C LEU A 291 -8.25 9.08 -22.72
N VAL A 292 -7.75 7.87 -22.98
CA VAL A 292 -6.32 7.54 -22.86
C VAL A 292 -5.51 7.82 -24.11
N LYS A 293 -6.10 8.36 -25.17
CA LYS A 293 -5.42 8.56 -26.46
C LYS A 293 -4.12 9.36 -26.27
N GLY A 294 -3.01 8.80 -26.78
CA GLY A 294 -1.68 9.41 -26.70
C GLY A 294 -0.93 9.14 -25.38
N LEU A 295 -1.53 8.41 -24.43
CA LEU A 295 -0.83 7.98 -23.23
C LEU A 295 -0.19 6.60 -23.41
N PRO A 296 1.02 6.38 -22.86
CA PRO A 296 1.54 5.03 -22.69
C PRO A 296 0.71 4.33 -21.61
N ALA A 297 -0.34 3.63 -22.03
CA ALA A 297 -1.33 3.05 -21.15
C ALA A 297 -1.42 1.53 -21.31
N LYS A 298 -1.80 0.88 -20.22
CA LYS A 298 -2.37 -0.48 -20.22
C LYS A 298 -3.55 -0.49 -19.26
N PHE A 299 -4.44 -1.45 -19.41
CA PHE A 299 -5.61 -1.61 -18.58
C PHE A 299 -5.47 -2.84 -17.70
N ASN A 300 -6.16 -2.81 -16.57
CA ASN A 300 -6.40 -4.00 -15.76
C ASN A 300 -7.89 -4.02 -15.44
N LEU A 301 -8.61 -4.96 -16.07
CA LEU A 301 -10.04 -5.10 -15.87
C LEU A 301 -10.26 -5.93 -14.61
N ILE A 302 -10.99 -5.39 -13.64
CA ILE A 302 -11.23 -6.04 -12.35
C ILE A 302 -12.70 -6.46 -12.29
N PRO A 303 -13.02 -7.75 -12.42
CA PRO A 303 -14.34 -8.25 -12.05
C PRO A 303 -14.65 -7.84 -10.61
N PHE A 304 -15.81 -7.23 -10.39
CA PHE A 304 -16.17 -6.72 -9.07
C PHE A 304 -16.27 -7.87 -8.05
N ASN A 305 -15.63 -7.68 -6.90
CA ASN A 305 -15.72 -8.62 -5.78
C ASN A 305 -16.81 -8.13 -4.82
N PRO A 306 -17.99 -8.77 -4.79
CA PRO A 306 -19.08 -8.33 -3.92
C PRO A 306 -18.70 -8.49 -2.45
N TRP A 307 -19.27 -7.63 -1.62
CA TRP A 307 -19.16 -7.67 -0.16
C TRP A 307 -20.55 -7.41 0.47
N PRO A 308 -20.79 -7.84 1.71
CA PRO A 308 -22.12 -7.77 2.33
C PRO A 308 -22.69 -6.34 2.36
N GLY A 309 -23.82 -6.13 1.68
CA GLY A 309 -24.49 -4.82 1.62
C GLY A 309 -24.09 -3.91 0.46
N SER A 310 -23.22 -4.36 -0.46
CA SER A 310 -22.93 -3.64 -1.70
C SER A 310 -24.18 -3.48 -2.57
N GLU A 311 -24.40 -2.28 -3.11
CA GLU A 311 -25.44 -1.99 -4.11
C GLU A 311 -25.05 -2.40 -5.54
N PHE A 312 -23.78 -2.81 -5.75
CA PHE A 312 -23.24 -3.16 -7.05
C PHE A 312 -23.20 -4.65 -7.30
N GLU A 313 -23.27 -5.02 -8.58
CA GLU A 313 -23.13 -6.39 -9.08
C GLU A 313 -21.93 -6.51 -10.03
N CYS A 314 -21.32 -7.70 -10.05
CA CYS A 314 -20.26 -8.02 -11.01
C CYS A 314 -20.83 -8.17 -12.41
N SER A 315 -20.20 -7.54 -13.39
CA SER A 315 -20.51 -7.78 -14.80
C SER A 315 -20.36 -9.25 -15.17
N ASP A 316 -21.22 -9.73 -16.07
CA ASP A 316 -21.14 -11.09 -16.56
C ASP A 316 -19.80 -11.31 -17.30
N MET A 317 -19.15 -12.45 -17.09
CA MET A 317 -17.81 -12.69 -17.66
C MET A 317 -17.75 -12.62 -19.19
N LYS A 318 -18.89 -12.84 -19.89
CA LYS A 318 -18.99 -12.62 -21.34
C LYS A 318 -18.81 -11.15 -21.72
N ILE A 319 -19.39 -10.23 -20.94
CA ILE A 319 -19.26 -8.78 -21.12
C ILE A 319 -17.82 -8.35 -20.81
N VAL A 320 -17.26 -8.84 -19.70
CA VAL A 320 -15.87 -8.52 -19.31
C VAL A 320 -14.87 -8.94 -20.40
N ARG A 321 -15.04 -10.14 -20.96
CA ARG A 321 -14.23 -10.62 -22.09
C ARG A 321 -14.43 -9.75 -23.33
N ALA A 322 -15.66 -9.47 -23.74
CA ALA A 322 -15.91 -8.60 -24.89
C ALA A 322 -15.29 -7.20 -24.73
N PHE A 323 -15.32 -6.63 -23.52
CA PHE A 323 -14.65 -5.36 -23.21
C PHE A 323 -13.12 -5.48 -23.31
N SER A 324 -12.55 -6.54 -22.73
CA SER A 324 -11.11 -6.86 -22.82
C SER A 324 -10.64 -7.03 -24.26
N ASP A 325 -11.33 -7.87 -25.03
CA ASP A 325 -11.01 -8.18 -26.42
C ASP A 325 -11.07 -6.91 -27.26
N PHE A 326 -12.11 -6.08 -27.07
CA PHE A 326 -12.22 -4.79 -27.75
C PHE A 326 -11.01 -3.86 -27.48
N LEU A 327 -10.53 -3.77 -26.24
CA LEU A 327 -9.35 -2.96 -25.91
C LEU A 327 -8.07 -3.55 -26.52
N GLN A 328 -7.94 -4.88 -26.53
CA GLN A 328 -6.79 -5.59 -27.12
C GLN A 328 -6.73 -5.43 -28.63
N ASP A 329 -7.86 -5.58 -29.32
CA ASP A 329 -8.00 -5.38 -30.77
C ASP A 329 -7.62 -3.95 -31.19
N ASN A 330 -7.70 -2.99 -30.26
CA ASN A 330 -7.30 -1.60 -30.47
C ASN A 330 -5.90 -1.27 -29.93
N GLY A 331 -5.07 -2.29 -29.66
CA GLY A 331 -3.64 -2.15 -29.37
C GLY A 331 -3.27 -1.92 -27.91
N TYR A 332 -4.22 -2.07 -26.96
CA TYR A 332 -3.96 -1.92 -25.54
C TYR A 332 -3.98 -3.27 -24.82
N SER A 333 -2.97 -3.54 -23.99
CA SER A 333 -3.00 -4.68 -23.07
C SER A 333 -4.11 -4.45 -22.04
N ALA A 334 -5.05 -5.39 -21.93
CA ALA A 334 -6.19 -5.31 -21.03
C ALA A 334 -6.52 -6.66 -20.36
N PRO A 335 -5.57 -7.25 -19.62
CA PRO A 335 -5.84 -8.48 -18.87
C PRO A 335 -7.04 -8.33 -17.94
N ILE A 336 -7.76 -9.44 -17.77
CA ILE A 336 -8.81 -9.58 -16.76
C ILE A 336 -8.13 -10.11 -15.49
N ARG A 337 -8.17 -9.32 -14.42
CA ARG A 337 -7.61 -9.69 -13.13
C ARG A 337 -8.40 -10.84 -12.55
N LYS A 338 -7.72 -11.95 -12.25
CA LYS A 338 -8.32 -13.06 -11.50
C LYS A 338 -8.53 -12.63 -10.05
N SER A 339 -9.72 -12.86 -9.51
CA SER A 339 -10.01 -12.60 -8.10
C SER A 339 -9.25 -13.58 -7.22
N ARG A 340 -8.69 -13.08 -6.12
CA ARG A 340 -7.86 -13.84 -5.19
C ARG A 340 -8.29 -13.60 -3.75
N GLY A 341 -8.37 -14.65 -2.94
CA GLY A 341 -8.74 -14.60 -1.52
C GLY A 341 -10.18 -14.13 -1.24
N GLN A 342 -11.13 -14.40 -2.14
CA GLN A 342 -12.52 -13.96 -1.97
C GLN A 342 -13.23 -14.60 -0.75
N ASP A 343 -12.97 -15.87 -0.50
CA ASP A 343 -13.50 -16.67 0.61
C ASP A 343 -13.15 -16.09 1.99
N ILE A 344 -12.04 -15.36 2.08
CA ILE A 344 -11.55 -14.72 3.31
C ILE A 344 -11.68 -13.19 3.29
N LEU A 345 -12.44 -12.62 2.34
CA LEU A 345 -12.58 -11.17 2.13
C LEU A 345 -11.22 -10.46 1.98
N ALA A 346 -10.31 -11.02 1.18
CA ALA A 346 -9.00 -10.46 0.87
C ALA A 346 -8.88 -9.93 -0.56
N ALA A 347 -9.93 -10.08 -1.39
CA ALA A 347 -9.90 -9.58 -2.76
C ALA A 347 -9.94 -8.06 -2.79
N CYS A 348 -9.51 -7.47 -3.92
CA CYS A 348 -9.48 -6.02 -4.09
C CYS A 348 -10.85 -5.40 -3.82
N GLY A 349 -10.85 -4.42 -2.91
CA GLY A 349 -12.05 -3.70 -2.48
C GLY A 349 -12.83 -4.36 -1.33
N GLN A 350 -12.44 -5.52 -0.81
CA GLN A 350 -13.16 -6.20 0.30
C GLN A 350 -12.59 -5.91 1.69
N LEU A 351 -11.42 -5.29 1.78
CA LEU A 351 -10.72 -5.05 3.05
C LEU A 351 -11.48 -4.08 3.97
N ARG A 352 -11.58 -4.42 5.25
CA ARG A 352 -12.22 -3.59 6.28
C ARG A 352 -11.79 -4.04 7.69
N SER A 353 -11.47 -3.07 8.56
CA SER A 353 -11.27 -3.32 9.99
C SER A 353 -12.45 -2.85 10.83
N GLU A 354 -12.51 -3.30 12.10
CA GLU A 354 -13.52 -2.84 13.06
C GLU A 354 -13.15 -1.48 13.70
N SER A 355 -12.00 -0.91 13.31
CA SER A 355 -11.50 0.37 13.83
C SER A 355 -12.47 1.52 13.57
N GLN A 356 -12.77 2.30 14.61
CA GLN A 356 -13.70 3.42 14.55
C GLN A 356 -12.99 4.74 14.85
N ARG A 357 -13.40 5.81 14.13
CA ARG A 357 -12.91 7.16 14.39
C ARG A 357 -13.30 7.59 15.80
N GLN A 358 -12.30 7.86 16.65
CA GLN A 358 -12.57 8.37 18.00
C GLN A 358 -13.17 9.78 17.91
N LYS A 359 -14.23 10.06 18.69
CA LYS A 359 -14.81 11.42 18.79
C LYS A 359 -13.76 12.38 19.35
N GLN A 360 -13.69 13.60 18.81
CA GLN A 360 -12.74 14.64 19.25
C GLN A 360 -12.75 14.89 20.77
N SER A 361 -13.90 14.78 21.43
CA SER A 361 -14.00 14.91 22.90
C SER A 361 -13.24 13.83 23.67
N ARG A 362 -13.16 12.61 23.12
CA ARG A 362 -12.43 11.48 23.73
C ARG A 362 -10.92 11.58 23.44
N MET A 363 -10.56 12.14 22.30
CA MET A 363 -9.17 12.48 21.95
C MET A 363 -8.64 13.60 22.85
N ALA A 364 -9.41 14.68 23.03
CA ALA A 364 -9.11 15.75 23.97
C ALA A 364 -8.96 15.24 25.41
N ALA A 365 -9.80 14.27 25.82
CA ALA A 365 -9.69 13.64 27.14
C ALA A 365 -8.42 12.77 27.29
N ARG A 366 -7.95 12.12 26.22
CA ARG A 366 -6.66 11.37 26.23
C ARG A 366 -5.46 12.29 26.33
N ILE A 367 -5.46 13.39 25.58
CA ILE A 367 -4.43 14.43 25.65
C ILE A 367 -4.40 15.03 27.06
N ALA A 368 -5.57 15.35 27.62
CA ALA A 368 -5.67 15.85 29.00
C ALA A 368 -5.22 14.80 30.05
N ALA A 369 -5.24 13.51 29.71
CA ALA A 369 -4.75 12.41 30.54
C ALA A 369 -3.25 12.10 30.35
N GLY A 370 -2.51 12.92 29.58
CA GLY A 370 -1.07 12.74 29.35
C GLY A 370 -0.72 11.60 28.40
N ILE A 371 -1.70 11.07 27.65
CA ILE A 371 -1.45 10.13 26.56
C ILE A 371 -1.17 10.98 25.32
N PRO A 372 0.03 10.90 24.71
CA PRO A 372 0.41 11.75 23.58
C PRO A 372 -0.60 11.68 22.43
N ASP A 373 -0.79 12.81 21.76
CA ASP A 373 -1.46 12.85 20.47
C ASP A 373 -0.46 12.45 19.39
N ASP A 374 -0.53 11.20 18.95
CA ASP A 374 0.33 10.68 17.88
C ASP A 374 -0.02 11.28 16.49
N HIS A 375 -0.95 12.24 16.43
CA HIS A 375 -1.40 12.91 15.21
C HIS A 375 -0.81 14.32 14.98
N ALA A 376 0.10 14.78 15.83
CA ALA A 376 0.71 16.11 15.71
C ALA A 376 2.15 16.05 15.18
N VAL A 377 2.34 15.66 13.91
CA VAL A 377 3.23 16.30 12.89
C VAL A 377 2.73 15.91 11.51
#